data_AF-E2J699-F1
#
_entry.id   AF-E2J699-F1
#
_cell.length_a   1.000
_cell.length_b   1.000
_cell.length_c   1.000
_cell.angle_alpha   90.00
_cell.angle_beta   90.00
_cell.angle_gamma   90.00
#
_symmetry.space_group_name_H-M   'P 1'
#
loop_
_entity.id
_entity.type
_entity.pdbx_description
1 polymer ?
#
loop_
_entity_poly.entity_id
_entity_poly.type
_entity_poly.pdbx_seq_one_letter_code
_entity_poly.pdbx_strand_id
1 'polypeptide(L)'
;VFQEFSTFECHYLNGTERVRFLHRYIHNRQQLSHFDSDVGLYVADSPLGESIAKYWNSQTAILEDRRAAVDRFCRYNYGVSTPFSVGRRVQPEVEIYQMQSGSLPQTDRLVCAVMDFYPAEIEVKWFKNGQE
;
A
#
# COMPACT_ATOMS: atom_id res chain seq x y z
N VAL A 1 -3.22 -22.80 16.23
CA VAL A 1 -4.25 -21.76 16.02
C VAL A 1 -4.42 -21.59 14.52
N PHE A 2 -5.65 -21.72 14.01
CA PHE A 2 -5.94 -21.52 12.58
C PHE A 2 -6.19 -20.02 12.33
N GLN A 3 -5.67 -19.51 11.22
CA GLN A 3 -5.86 -18.12 10.79
C GLN A 3 -6.55 -18.10 9.44
N GLU A 4 -7.68 -17.41 9.35
CA GLU A 4 -8.42 -17.20 8.12
C GLU A 4 -8.65 -15.70 7.94
N PHE A 5 -8.27 -15.17 6.78
CA PHE A 5 -8.42 -13.75 6.48
C PHE A 5 -8.64 -13.51 4.99
N SER A 6 -9.26 -12.38 4.69
CA SER A 6 -9.45 -11.89 3.33
C SER A 6 -8.91 -10.48 3.20
N THR A 7 -8.23 -10.18 2.09
CA THR A 7 -7.80 -8.81 1.77
C THR A 7 -8.61 -8.27 0.60
N PHE A 8 -8.95 -6.98 0.67
CA PHE A 8 -9.63 -6.25 -0.39
C PHE A 8 -8.76 -5.06 -0.75
N GLU A 9 -8.14 -5.09 -1.92
CA GLU A 9 -7.13 -4.13 -2.33
C GLU A 9 -7.62 -3.36 -3.56
N CYS A 10 -7.37 -2.06 -3.56
CA CYS A 10 -7.59 -1.17 -4.69
C CYS A 10 -6.24 -0.59 -5.10
N HIS A 11 -5.75 -0.98 -6.27
CA HIS A 11 -4.48 -0.52 -6.81
C HIS A 11 -4.77 0.63 -7.78
N TYR A 12 -4.28 1.82 -7.44
CA TYR A 12 -4.50 3.05 -8.19
C TYR A 12 -3.24 3.38 -9.00
N LEU A 13 -3.32 3.21 -10.32
CA LEU A 13 -2.22 3.47 -11.25
C LEU A 13 -2.51 4.77 -12.00
N ASN A 14 -1.59 5.73 -11.90
CA ASN A 14 -1.77 7.10 -12.40
C ASN A 14 -3.06 7.76 -11.86
N GLY A 15 -3.24 7.72 -10.53
CA GLY A 15 -4.46 8.19 -9.89
C GLY A 15 -5.62 7.24 -10.15
N THR A 16 -6.72 7.73 -10.73
CA THR A 16 -7.94 6.93 -11.00
C THR A 16 -8.08 6.48 -12.45
N GLU A 17 -7.08 6.75 -13.29
CA GLU A 17 -7.06 6.36 -14.71
C GLU A 17 -7.20 4.85 -14.85
N ARG A 18 -6.33 4.10 -14.16
CA ARG A 18 -6.37 2.64 -14.11
C ARG A 18 -6.49 2.19 -12.67
N VAL A 19 -7.59 1.49 -12.38
CA VAL A 19 -7.89 0.96 -11.05
C VAL A 19 -8.08 -0.53 -11.14
N ARG A 20 -7.31 -1.29 -10.35
CA ARG A 20 -7.41 -2.75 -10.27
C ARG A 20 -7.88 -3.14 -8.87
N PHE A 21 -8.93 -3.95 -8.82
CA PHE A 21 -9.46 -4.49 -7.58
C PHE A 21 -9.03 -5.94 -7.41
N LEU A 22 -8.48 -6.27 -6.24
CA LEU A 22 -8.08 -7.61 -5.86
C LEU A 22 -8.79 -8.01 -4.58
N HIS A 23 -9.35 -9.22 -4.55
CA HIS A 23 -9.80 -9.85 -3.32
C HIS A 23 -9.03 -11.15 -3.13
N ARG A 24 -8.27 -11.30 -2.04
CA ARG A 24 -7.48 -12.50 -1.75
C ARG A 24 -8.04 -13.22 -0.55
N TYR A 25 -8.14 -14.55 -0.65
CA TYR A 25 -8.54 -15.41 0.45
C TYR A 25 -7.36 -16.25 0.93
N ILE A 26 -7.08 -16.15 2.23
CA ILE A 26 -5.81 -16.61 2.80
C ILE A 26 -6.08 -17.43 4.07
N HIS A 27 -5.49 -18.61 4.12
CA HIS A 27 -5.57 -19.53 5.25
C HIS A 27 -4.16 -19.89 5.73
N ASN A 28 -3.88 -19.72 7.03
CA ASN A 28 -2.57 -19.97 7.64
C ASN A 28 -1.41 -19.34 6.84
N ARG A 29 -1.58 -18.09 6.42
CA ARG A 29 -0.61 -17.30 5.61
C ARG A 29 -0.38 -17.85 4.19
N GLN A 30 -1.13 -18.86 3.76
CA GLN A 30 -1.15 -19.34 2.38
C GLN A 30 -2.37 -18.77 1.65
N GLN A 31 -2.15 -18.03 0.58
CA GLN A 31 -3.22 -17.61 -0.31
C GLN A 31 -3.79 -18.83 -1.03
N LEU A 32 -5.09 -19.03 -0.93
CA LEU A 32 -5.77 -20.17 -1.55
C LEU A 32 -6.44 -19.77 -2.87
N SER A 33 -7.09 -18.62 -2.92
CA SER A 33 -7.74 -18.12 -4.13
C SER A 33 -7.77 -16.59 -4.12
N HIS A 34 -7.82 -15.97 -5.30
CA HIS A 34 -8.05 -14.54 -5.44
C HIS A 34 -9.01 -14.22 -6.59
N PHE A 35 -9.75 -13.13 -6.46
CA PHE A 35 -10.41 -12.45 -7.56
C PHE A 35 -9.51 -11.32 -8.07
N ASP A 36 -9.44 -11.19 -9.38
CA ASP A 36 -8.78 -10.08 -10.07
C ASP A 36 -9.74 -9.40 -11.02
N SER A 37 -9.92 -8.09 -10.89
CA SER A 37 -10.80 -7.32 -11.77
C SER A 37 -10.39 -7.38 -13.24
N ASP A 38 -9.09 -7.54 -13.53
CA ASP A 38 -8.60 -7.64 -14.90
C ASP A 38 -8.97 -9.01 -15.53
N VAL A 39 -9.20 -10.03 -14.70
CA VAL A 39 -9.64 -11.37 -15.12
C VAL A 39 -11.17 -11.52 -15.03
N GLY A 40 -11.79 -10.88 -14.04
CA GLY A 40 -13.22 -10.91 -13.78
C GLY A 40 -13.73 -12.22 -13.15
N LEU A 41 -12.85 -13.05 -12.60
CA LEU A 41 -13.15 -14.35 -11.97
C LEU A 41 -12.22 -14.61 -10.77
N TYR A 42 -12.65 -15.53 -9.90
CA TYR A 42 -11.76 -16.14 -8.90
C TYR A 42 -10.85 -17.18 -9.54
N VAL A 43 -9.57 -17.10 -9.22
CA VAL A 43 -8.51 -18.01 -9.63
C VAL A 43 -7.98 -18.72 -8.39
N ALA A 44 -7.64 -20.00 -8.51
CA ALA A 44 -7.04 -20.77 -7.44
C ALA A 44 -5.51 -20.59 -7.45
N ASP A 45 -4.92 -20.34 -6.27
CA ASP A 45 -3.48 -20.19 -6.06
C ASP A 45 -2.85 -21.42 -5.39
N SER A 46 -3.69 -22.40 -5.02
CA SER A 46 -3.28 -23.68 -4.45
C SER A 46 -4.32 -24.75 -4.77
N PRO A 47 -4.00 -26.06 -4.61
CA PRO A 47 -4.97 -27.14 -4.83
C PRO A 47 -6.24 -27.02 -3.96
N LEU A 48 -6.11 -26.60 -2.70
CA LEU A 48 -7.25 -26.35 -1.82
C LEU A 48 -8.11 -25.16 -2.30
N GLY A 49 -7.50 -24.23 -3.03
CA GLY A 49 -8.15 -23.09 -3.64
C GLY A 49 -9.10 -23.42 -4.79
N GLU A 50 -8.94 -24.58 -5.43
CA GLU A 50 -9.73 -24.92 -6.62
C GLU A 50 -11.22 -25.04 -6.32
N SER A 51 -11.58 -25.71 -5.23
CA SER A 51 -12.98 -25.84 -4.82
C SER A 51 -13.57 -24.50 -4.39
N ILE A 52 -12.77 -23.65 -3.74
CA ILE A 52 -13.15 -22.29 -3.31
C ILE A 52 -13.42 -21.41 -4.53
N ALA A 53 -12.50 -21.37 -5.49
CA ALA A 53 -12.65 -20.58 -6.71
C ALA A 53 -13.86 -21.05 -7.53
N LYS A 54 -14.04 -22.36 -7.71
CA LYS A 54 -15.23 -22.94 -8.38
C LYS A 54 -16.51 -22.56 -7.68
N TYR A 55 -16.55 -22.64 -6.34
CA TYR A 55 -17.71 -22.25 -5.56
C TYR A 55 -18.04 -20.78 -5.77
N TRP A 56 -17.10 -19.85 -5.59
CA TRP A 56 -17.40 -18.42 -5.75
C TRP A 56 -17.72 -18.01 -7.19
N ASN A 57 -17.09 -18.63 -8.18
CA ASN A 57 -17.44 -18.40 -9.58
C ASN A 57 -18.84 -18.90 -9.93
N SER A 58 -19.40 -19.85 -9.18
CA SER A 58 -20.80 -20.30 -9.35
C SER A 58 -21.82 -19.36 -8.70
N GLN A 59 -21.38 -18.43 -7.83
CA GLN A 59 -22.24 -17.47 -7.13
C GLN A 59 -22.36 -16.16 -7.92
N THR A 60 -23.33 -16.07 -8.82
CA THR A 60 -23.51 -14.91 -9.73
C THR A 60 -23.50 -13.56 -9.00
N ALA A 61 -24.26 -13.43 -7.90
CA ALA A 61 -24.35 -12.19 -7.14
C ALA A 61 -22.99 -11.74 -6.55
N ILE A 62 -22.18 -12.68 -6.06
CA ILE A 62 -20.84 -12.39 -5.53
C ILE A 62 -19.92 -11.94 -6.67
N LEU A 63 -19.99 -12.63 -7.79
CA LEU A 63 -19.11 -12.37 -8.93
C LEU A 63 -19.39 -11.02 -9.58
N GLU A 64 -20.67 -10.67 -9.74
CA GLU A 64 -21.09 -9.36 -10.25
C GLU A 64 -20.71 -8.23 -9.29
N ASP A 65 -20.89 -8.42 -7.97
CA ASP A 65 -20.44 -7.44 -6.97
C ASP A 65 -18.93 -7.19 -7.03
N ARG A 66 -18.13 -8.26 -7.17
CA ARG A 66 -16.66 -8.15 -7.29
C ARG A 66 -16.22 -7.49 -8.59
N ARG A 67 -16.90 -7.75 -9.71
CA ARG A 67 -16.65 -7.06 -11.00
C ARG A 67 -16.98 -5.58 -10.92
N ALA A 68 -18.05 -5.21 -10.22
CA ALA A 68 -18.44 -3.81 -10.03
C ALA A 68 -17.57 -3.07 -9.00
N ALA A 69 -16.75 -3.77 -8.22
CA ALA A 69 -15.99 -3.18 -7.11
C ALA A 69 -14.99 -2.09 -7.53
N VAL A 70 -14.47 -2.14 -8.76
CA VAL A 70 -13.57 -1.10 -9.28
C VAL A 70 -14.22 0.28 -9.21
N ASP A 71 -15.44 0.41 -9.73
CA ASP A 71 -16.17 1.67 -9.74
C ASP A 71 -16.90 1.92 -8.41
N ARG A 72 -17.68 0.93 -7.98
CA ARG A 72 -18.57 1.06 -6.82
C ARG A 72 -17.79 1.26 -5.52
N PHE A 73 -16.66 0.57 -5.36
CA PHE A 73 -15.90 0.55 -4.12
C PHE A 73 -14.60 1.35 -4.25
N CYS A 74 -13.71 1.01 -5.19
CA CYS A 74 -12.39 1.62 -5.24
C CYS A 74 -12.46 3.11 -5.62
N ARG A 75 -13.05 3.47 -6.77
CA ARG A 75 -13.13 4.88 -7.19
C ARG A 75 -13.92 5.75 -6.21
N TYR A 76 -15.01 5.23 -5.67
CA TYR A 76 -15.77 5.90 -4.61
C TYR A 76 -14.90 6.21 -3.39
N ASN A 77 -14.24 5.20 -2.82
CA ASN A 77 -13.41 5.38 -1.63
C ASN A 77 -12.16 6.21 -1.89
N TYR A 78 -11.60 6.17 -3.09
CA TYR A 78 -10.52 7.07 -3.50
C TYR A 78 -10.96 8.53 -3.37
N GLY A 79 -12.13 8.88 -3.92
CA GLY A 79 -12.67 10.24 -3.83
C GLY A 79 -12.89 10.68 -2.38
N VAL A 80 -13.48 9.80 -1.56
CA VAL A 80 -13.68 10.05 -0.11
C VAL A 80 -12.34 10.24 0.62
N SER A 81 -11.33 9.44 0.29
CA SER A 81 -10.05 9.41 1.02
C SER A 81 -9.04 10.47 0.56
N THR A 82 -9.20 10.96 -0.67
CA THR A 82 -8.25 11.89 -1.30
C THR A 82 -7.85 13.06 -0.40
N PRO A 83 -8.76 13.77 0.30
CA PRO A 83 -8.38 14.94 1.10
C PRO A 83 -7.38 14.66 2.23
N PHE A 84 -7.37 13.43 2.77
CA PHE A 84 -6.56 13.08 3.94
C PHE A 84 -5.53 11.98 3.69
N SER A 85 -5.48 11.38 2.50
CA SER A 85 -4.42 10.47 2.08
C SER A 85 -3.64 11.03 0.89
N VAL A 86 -4.14 10.86 -0.34
CA VAL A 86 -3.43 11.21 -1.58
C VAL A 86 -3.07 12.71 -1.64
N GLY A 87 -4.01 13.56 -1.24
CA GLY A 87 -3.84 15.02 -1.20
C GLY A 87 -3.18 15.53 0.08
N ARG A 88 -2.92 14.67 1.08
CA ARG A 88 -2.30 15.10 2.34
C ARG A 88 -0.86 15.52 2.10
N ARG A 89 -0.48 16.67 2.64
CA ARG A 89 0.90 17.16 2.68
C ARG A 89 1.20 17.67 4.09
N VAL A 90 2.31 17.23 4.65
CA VAL A 90 2.82 17.70 5.96
C VAL A 90 4.28 18.06 5.76
N GLN A 91 4.64 19.29 6.11
CA GLN A 91 6.02 19.76 5.99
C GLN A 91 6.93 19.05 7.00
N PRO A 92 8.19 18.76 6.63
CA PRO A 92 9.15 18.17 7.56
C PRO A 92 9.58 19.13 8.66
N GLU A 93 9.76 18.56 9.84
CA GLU A 93 10.55 19.15 10.91
C GLU A 93 12.01 18.73 10.73
N VAL A 94 12.93 19.71 10.77
CA VAL A 94 14.34 19.49 10.47
C VAL A 94 15.19 19.96 11.65
N GLU A 95 15.98 19.05 12.18
CA GLU A 95 16.95 19.33 13.23
C GLU A 95 18.36 18.91 12.80
N ILE A 96 19.32 19.82 12.95
CA ILE A 96 20.74 19.54 12.73
C ILE A 96 21.44 19.51 14.08
N TYR A 97 22.08 18.39 14.38
CA TYR A 97 22.85 18.27 15.61
C TYR A 97 24.16 17.52 15.39
N GLN A 98 25.07 17.77 16.32
CA GLN A 98 26.38 17.16 16.39
C GLN A 98 26.26 15.75 16.96
N MET A 99 26.78 14.74 16.25
CA MET A 99 26.82 13.38 16.77
C MET A 99 28.10 13.17 17.56
N GLN A 100 27.97 12.93 18.87
CA GLN A 100 29.10 12.51 19.69
C GLN A 100 29.46 11.06 19.37
N SER A 101 30.63 10.83 18.78
CA SER A 101 31.19 9.48 18.66
C SER A 101 31.71 9.09 20.04
N GLY A 102 31.14 8.04 20.66
CA GLY A 102 31.48 7.63 22.03
C GLY A 102 32.95 7.23 22.29
N SER A 103 33.81 7.35 21.28
CA SER A 103 35.22 6.97 21.28
C SER A 103 36.21 8.13 21.06
N LEU A 104 35.78 9.33 20.63
CA LEU A 104 36.67 10.46 20.33
C LEU A 104 36.09 11.81 20.79
N PRO A 105 36.92 12.73 21.35
CA PRO A 105 36.49 14.07 21.77
C PRO A 105 36.10 15.02 20.61
N GLN A 106 36.34 14.62 19.36
CA GLN A 106 36.06 15.43 18.17
C GLN A 106 34.71 15.09 17.55
N THR A 107 33.93 16.12 17.27
CA THR A 107 32.68 16.02 16.54
C THR A 107 32.97 16.06 15.03
N ASP A 108 33.15 14.90 14.41
CA ASP A 108 33.42 14.81 12.96
C ASP A 108 32.16 14.59 12.12
N ARG A 109 30.99 14.49 12.75
CA ARG A 109 29.73 14.13 12.08
C ARG A 109 28.58 15.03 12.51
N LEU A 110 27.85 15.50 11.50
CA LEU A 110 26.54 16.13 11.67
C LEU A 110 25.46 15.13 11.29
N VAL A 111 24.34 15.19 12.01
CA VAL A 111 23.11 14.47 11.68
C VAL A 111 22.06 15.50 11.29
N CYS A 112 21.37 15.24 10.18
CA CYS A 112 20.17 15.95 9.78
C CYS A 112 19.00 15.00 10.04
N ALA A 113 18.29 15.22 11.14
CA ALA A 113 17.06 14.50 11.44
C ALA A 113 15.91 15.21 10.74
N VAL A 114 15.22 14.47 9.86
CA VAL A 114 14.06 14.97 9.13
C VAL A 114 12.86 14.12 9.52
N MET A 115 11.88 14.76 10.17
CA MET A 115 10.82 14.09 10.93
C MET A 115 9.44 14.61 10.56
N ASP A 116 8.41 13.83 10.93
CA ASP A 116 6.99 14.21 10.93
C ASP A 116 6.39 14.74 9.62
N PHE A 117 6.96 14.35 8.48
CA PHE A 117 6.47 14.74 7.15
C PHE A 117 5.61 13.67 6.48
N TYR A 118 4.85 14.11 5.47
CA TYR A 118 4.10 13.24 4.57
C TYR A 118 3.95 13.90 3.20
N PRO A 119 4.13 13.17 2.08
CA PRO A 119 4.38 11.74 1.99
C PRO A 119 5.86 11.39 2.30
N ALA A 120 6.23 10.11 2.22
CA ALA A 120 7.55 9.65 2.68
C ALA A 120 8.70 9.98 1.69
N GLU A 121 8.37 10.35 0.46
CA GLU A 121 9.36 10.77 -0.54
C GLU A 121 10.01 12.09 -0.13
N ILE A 122 11.34 12.11 -0.06
CA ILE A 122 12.13 13.27 0.32
C ILE A 122 13.51 13.26 -0.34
N GLU A 123 14.09 14.44 -0.49
CA GLU A 123 15.46 14.64 -0.95
C GLU A 123 16.23 15.44 0.11
N VAL A 124 17.36 14.91 0.58
CA VAL A 124 18.21 15.55 1.59
C VAL A 124 19.61 15.73 1.02
N LYS A 125 20.10 16.96 1.02
CA LYS A 125 21.41 17.35 0.50
C LYS A 125 22.17 18.14 1.54
N TRP A 126 23.48 17.92 1.60
CA TRP A 126 24.40 18.72 2.41
C TRP A 126 25.10 19.72 1.51
N PHE A 127 25.42 20.89 2.07
CA PHE A 127 26.22 21.90 1.39
C PHE A 127 27.34 22.37 2.32
N LYS A 128 28.54 22.51 1.79
CA LYS A 128 29.68 23.15 2.46
C LYS A 128 30.02 24.44 1.73
N ASN A 129 29.81 25.58 2.40
CA ASN A 129 30.07 26.90 1.83
C ASN A 129 29.34 27.14 0.49
N GLY A 130 28.11 26.63 0.36
CA GLY A 130 27.28 26.78 -0.84
C GLY A 130 27.60 25.81 -1.99
N GLN A 131 28.56 24.90 -1.81
CA GLN A 131 28.81 23.79 -2.74
C GLN A 131 28.24 22.50 -2.16
N GLU A 132 27.51 21.74 -2.99
CA GLU A 132 27.02 20.40 -2.66
C GLU A 132 28.20 19.42 -2.51
#